data_AF-A0A7K3YEW8-F1
#
_entry.id   AF-A0A7K3YEW8-F1
#
_cell.length_a   1.000
_cell.length_b   1.000
_cell.length_c   1.000
_cell.angle_alpha   90.00
_cell.angle_beta   90.00
_cell.angle_gamma   90.00
#
_symmetry.space_group_name_H-M   'P 1'
#
loop_
_entity.id
_entity.type
_entity.pdbx_description
1 polymer ?
#
loop_
_entity_poly.entity_id
_entity_poly.type
_entity_poly.pdbx_seq_one_letter_code
_entity_poly.pdbx_strand_id
1 'polypeptide(L)' 'MDYPAGKQELIDRAQKNNAPESVITTIERFSDRTYRSAADVSTEFGKTR' A
#
# COMPACT_ATOMS: atom_id res chain seq x y z
N MET A 1 4.02 -1.59 15.00
CA MET A 1 4.75 -1.44 13.71
C MET A 1 4.56 -2.76 13.00
N ASP A 2 3.41 -2.93 12.36
CA ASP A 2 2.97 -4.25 11.85
C ASP A 2 3.43 -4.38 10.41
N TYR A 3 4.75 -4.45 10.28
CA TYR A 3 5.41 -4.94 9.10
C TYR A 3 6.06 -6.27 9.45
N PRO A 4 6.12 -7.23 8.52
CA PRO A 4 5.67 -7.17 7.13
C PRO A 4 4.15 -7.09 6.93
N ALA A 5 3.70 -6.38 5.89
CA ALA A 5 2.29 -6.32 5.47
C ALA A 5 2.16 -6.74 3.99
N GLY A 6 1.13 -7.54 3.68
CA GLY A 6 0.78 -7.92 2.31
C GLY A 6 0.06 -6.80 1.55
N LYS A 7 -0.12 -6.95 0.24
CA LYS A 7 -0.91 -6.01 -0.59
C LYS A 7 -2.33 -5.80 -0.02
N GLN A 8 -2.98 -6.89 0.41
CA GLN A 8 -4.32 -6.84 0.98
C GLN A 8 -4.35 -6.05 2.30
N GLU A 9 -3.39 -6.26 3.20
CA GLU A 9 -3.28 -5.49 4.44
C GLU A 9 -3.07 -3.99 4.18
N LEU A 10 -2.33 -3.63 3.13
CA LEU A 10 -2.17 -2.24 2.75
C LEU A 10 -3.48 -1.61 2.28
N ILE A 11 -4.28 -2.35 1.52
CA ILE A 11 -5.63 -1.92 1.11
C ILE A 11 -6.51 -1.74 2.35
N ASP A 12 -6.54 -2.73 3.24
CA ASP A 12 -7.36 -2.68 4.46
C ASP A 12 -6.94 -1.51 5.36
N ARG A 13 -5.63 -1.26 5.49
CA ARG A 13 -5.08 -0.13 6.25
C ARG A 13 -5.43 1.20 5.59
N ALA A 14 -5.32 1.28 4.27
CA ALA A 14 -5.68 2.47 3.49
C ALA A 14 -7.18 2.77 3.65
N GLN A 15 -8.04 1.77 3.50
CA GLN A 15 -9.49 1.89 3.73
C GLN A 15 -9.79 2.33 5.17
N LYS A 16 -9.17 1.70 6.16
CA LYS A 16 -9.33 2.06 7.58
C LYS A 16 -8.92 3.49 7.89
N ASN A 17 -7.96 4.04 7.15
CA ASN A 17 -7.51 5.42 7.26
C ASN A 17 -8.31 6.40 6.39
N ASN A 18 -9.43 5.98 5.78
CA ASN A 18 -10.20 6.77 4.80
C ASN A 18 -9.33 7.29 3.65
N ALA A 19 -8.40 6.46 3.16
CA ALA A 19 -7.60 6.81 2.00
C ALA A 19 -8.48 6.95 0.75
N PRO A 20 -8.14 7.88 -0.17
CA PRO A 20 -8.84 8.01 -1.43
C PRO A 20 -8.82 6.70 -2.23
N GLU A 21 -9.86 6.48 -3.02
CA GLU A 21 -9.98 5.31 -3.89
C GLU A 21 -8.80 5.22 -4.87
N SER A 22 -8.28 6.36 -5.35
CA SER A 22 -7.06 6.41 -6.17
C SER A 22 -5.84 5.78 -5.50
N VAL A 23 -5.75 5.86 -4.16
CA VAL A 23 -4.69 5.21 -3.37
C VAL A 23 -4.89 3.71 -3.33
N ILE A 24 -6.12 3.25 -3.12
CA ILE A 24 -6.47 1.83 -3.13
C ILE A 24 -6.17 1.22 -4.51
N THR A 25 -6.64 1.86 -5.59
CA THR A 25 -6.41 1.38 -6.97
C THR A 25 -4.92 1.36 -7.33
N THR A 26 -4.12 2.31 -6.85
CA THR A 26 -2.66 2.25 -7.04
C THR A 26 -2.05 1.07 -6.30
N ILE A 27 -2.46 0.81 -5.05
CA ILE A 27 -1.98 -0.35 -4.28
C ILE A 27 -2.44 -1.67 -4.93
N GLU A 28 -3.63 -1.73 -5.52
CA GLU A 28 -4.10 -2.92 -6.25
C GLU A 28 -3.22 -3.27 -7.45
N ARG A 29 -2.68 -2.25 -8.14
CA ARG A 29 -1.74 -2.39 -9.26
C ARG A 29 -0.33 -2.78 -8.82
N PHE A 30 -0.04 -2.71 -7.53
CA PHE A 30 1.27 -3.11 -7.03
C PHE A 30 1.48 -4.61 -7.20
N SER A 31 2.74 -5.00 -7.36
CA SER A 31 3.13 -6.40 -7.33
C SER A 31 2.72 -7.03 -6.01
N ASP A 32 2.27 -8.29 -6.08
CA ASP A 32 1.95 -9.08 -4.90
C ASP A 32 3.25 -9.48 -4.19
N ARG A 33 3.75 -8.54 -3.38
CA ARG A 33 4.96 -8.67 -2.57
C ARG A 33 4.68 -8.17 -1.17
N THR A 34 5.43 -8.70 -0.24
CA THR A 34 5.39 -8.26 1.15
C THR A 34 6.14 -6.94 1.31
N TYR A 35 5.45 -5.91 1.79
CA TYR A 35 6.05 -4.61 2.09
C TYR A 35 6.55 -4.62 3.53
N ARG A 36 7.79 -4.21 3.75
CA ARG A 36 8.44 -4.29 5.07
C ARG A 36 8.41 -2.99 5.84
N SER A 37 7.92 -1.91 5.23
CA SER A 37 7.79 -0.61 5.87
C SER A 37 6.80 0.30 5.15
N ALA A 38 6.34 1.35 5.84
CA ALA A 38 5.50 2.40 5.23
C ALA A 38 6.29 3.18 4.18
N ALA A 39 7.60 3.29 4.39
CA ALA A 39 8.52 3.92 3.47
C ALA A 39 8.63 3.13 2.15
N ASP A 40 8.67 1.80 2.20
CA ASP A 40 8.65 0.95 0.99
C ASP A 40 7.39 1.21 0.15
N VAL A 41 6.22 1.24 0.81
CA VAL A 41 4.93 1.50 0.13
C VAL A 41 4.92 2.89 -0.47
N SER A 42 5.32 3.90 0.30
CA SER A 42 5.38 5.30 -0.16
C SER A 42 6.35 5.48 -1.33
N THR A 43 7.45 4.73 -1.34
CA THR A 43 8.44 4.73 -2.42
C THR A 43 7.86 4.14 -3.71
N GLU A 44 7.21 2.98 -3.64
CA GLU A 44 6.54 2.38 -4.81
C GLU A 44 5.38 3.26 -5.30
N PHE A 45 4.66 3.90 -4.38
CA PHE A 45 3.60 4.85 -4.71
C PHE A 45 4.11 6.04 -5.50
N GLY A 46 5.30 6.56 -5.15
CA GLY A 46 5.96 7.64 -5.90
C GLY A 46 6.45 7.23 -7.29
N LYS A 47 6.76 5.94 -7.51
CA LYS A 47 7.21 5.40 -8.80
C LYS A 47 6.08 5.14 -9.80
N THR A 48 4.83 5.06 -9.33
CA THR A 48 3.67 4.71 -10.16
C THR A 48 3.01 5.96 -10.79
N ARG A 49 3.72 7.10 -10.80
CA ARG A 49 3.23 8.41 -11.26
C ARG A 49 3.82 8.81 -12.60
#